data_AF-A0A1I6VJD1-F1
#
_entry.id   AF-A0A1I6VJD1-F1
#
_cell.length_a   1.000
_cell.length_b   1.000
_cell.length_c   1.000
_cell.angle_alpha   90.00
_cell.angle_beta   90.00
_cell.angle_gamma   90.00
#
_symmetry.space_group_name_H-M   'P 1'
#
loop_
_entity.id
_entity.type
_entity.pdbx_description
1 polymer ?
#
loop_
_entity_poly.entity_id
_entity_poly.type
_entity_poly.pdbx_seq_one_letter_code
_entity_poly.pdbx_strand_id
1 'polypeptide(L)'
;MASIREIADTLRRIAAPGMKPKAIRSAIRERHPEASKKEIVRAAFYAVTEGRTATEGATAELHDFALAERIAEDNADVVLKASKRKRKKRSSDASDRSPAH
;
A
#
# COMPACT_ATOMS: atom_id res chain seq x y z
N MET A 1 4.83 17.76 28.39
CA MET A 1 5.15 16.86 27.26
C MET A 1 4.06 17.04 26.24
N ALA A 2 4.32 17.84 25.20
CA ALA A 2 3.45 17.92 24.05
C ALA A 2 3.22 16.55 23.41
N SER A 3 1.99 16.27 23.01
CA SER A 3 1.64 15.01 22.36
C SER A 3 2.21 14.95 20.93
N ILE A 4 2.46 13.73 20.43
CA ILE A 4 2.97 13.51 19.06
C ILE A 4 2.04 14.16 18.02
N ARG A 5 0.73 14.17 18.28
CA ARG A 5 -0.28 14.79 17.41
C ARG A 5 -0.17 16.31 17.38
N GLU A 6 0.00 16.96 18.53
CA GLU A 6 0.20 18.41 18.59
C GLU A 6 1.49 18.86 17.90
N ILE A 7 2.58 18.10 18.07
CA ILE A 7 3.83 18.33 17.35
C ILE A 7 3.62 18.11 15.85
N ALA A 8 2.83 17.11 15.45
CA ALA A 8 2.50 16.83 14.04
C ALA A 8 1.65 17.95 13.40
N ASP A 9 0.65 18.47 14.10
CA ASP A 9 -0.13 19.63 13.66
C ASP A 9 0.74 20.87 13.51
N THR A 10 1.65 21.08 14.46
CA THR A 10 2.62 22.17 14.41
C THR A 10 3.57 22.00 13.22
N LEU A 11 4.06 20.78 12.98
CA LEU A 11 4.87 20.42 11.81
C LEU A 11 4.12 20.73 10.50
N ARG A 12 2.84 20.36 10.38
CA ARG A 12 2.00 20.65 9.20
C ARG A 12 1.89 22.14 8.92
N ARG A 13 1.85 22.98 9.96
CA ARG A 13 1.74 24.45 9.83
C ARG A 13 3.05 25.15 9.52
N ILE A 14 4.18 24.60 9.98
CA ILE A 14 5.50 25.26 9.90
C ILE A 14 6.34 24.73 8.74
N ALA A 15 6.23 23.44 8.41
CA ALA A 15 7.07 22.83 7.40
C ALA A 15 6.70 23.35 6.01
N ALA A 16 7.61 24.11 5.40
CA ALA A 16 7.53 24.56 4.01
C ALA A 16 8.57 23.86 3.14
N PRO A 17 8.30 23.66 1.83
CA PRO A 17 9.28 23.15 0.87
C PRO A 17 10.58 23.97 0.91
N GLY A 18 11.73 23.29 0.89
CA GLY A 18 13.06 23.94 0.92
C GLY A 18 13.57 24.34 2.30
N MET A 19 12.79 24.17 3.38
CA MET A 19 13.30 24.40 4.74
C MET A 19 14.36 23.38 5.14
N LYS A 20 15.45 23.88 5.75
CA LYS A 20 16.50 23.01 6.30
C LYS A 20 15.99 22.25 7.54
N PRO A 21 16.33 20.96 7.72
CA PRO A 21 15.90 20.18 8.89
C PRO A 21 16.32 20.76 10.25
N LYS A 22 17.36 21.59 10.29
CA LYS A 22 17.78 22.32 11.49
C LYS A 22 16.80 23.46 11.83
N ALA A 23 16.33 24.18 10.82
CA ALA A 23 15.37 25.27 10.97
C ALA A 23 14.00 24.73 11.44
N ILE A 24 13.53 23.63 10.83
CA ILE A 24 12.28 22.96 11.23
C ILE A 24 12.33 22.53 12.70
N ARG A 25 13.43 21.93 13.15
CA ARG A 25 13.60 21.54 14.56
C ARG A 25 13.68 22.72 15.52
N SER A 26 14.30 23.83 15.10
CA SER A 26 14.34 25.06 15.91
C SER A 26 12.93 25.63 16.10
N ALA A 27 12.20 25.81 15.00
CA ALA A 27 10.85 26.37 15.02
C ALA A 27 9.86 25.51 15.83
N ILE A 28 10.04 24.19 15.85
CA ILE A 28 9.24 23.30 16.72
C ILE A 28 9.62 23.48 18.18
N ARG A 29 10.91 23.57 18.51
CA ARG A 29 11.37 23.78 19.90
C ARG A 29 11.00 25.15 20.46
N GLU A 30 10.84 26.16 19.62
CA GLU A 30 10.29 27.45 20.06
C GLU A 30 8.85 27.35 20.56
N ARG A 31 8.06 26.40 20.04
CA ARG A 31 6.67 26.17 20.45
C ARG A 31 6.49 25.02 21.44
N HIS A 32 7.40 24.04 21.38
CA HIS A 32 7.42 22.83 22.21
C HIS A 32 8.84 22.64 22.77
N PRO A 33 9.25 23.44 23.78
CA PRO A 33 10.63 23.43 24.30
C PRO A 33 11.08 22.08 24.84
N GLU A 34 10.14 21.29 25.39
CA GLU A 34 10.39 19.97 25.92
C GLU A 34 10.46 18.87 24.85
N ALA A 35 10.14 19.17 23.59
CA ALA A 35 10.14 18.17 22.52
C ALA A 35 11.57 17.71 22.18
N SER A 36 11.82 16.43 22.42
CA SER A 36 13.05 15.77 22.04
C SER A 36 13.14 15.60 20.51
N LYS A 37 14.37 15.42 20.00
CA LYS A 37 14.58 15.13 18.57
C LYS A 37 13.79 13.88 18.13
N LYS A 38 13.68 12.87 19.00
CA LYS A 38 12.97 11.62 18.70
C LYS A 38 11.47 11.85 18.54
N GLU A 39 10.87 12.65 19.42
CA GLU A 39 9.45 13.00 19.36
C GLU A 39 9.12 13.81 18.09
N ILE A 40 9.97 14.75 17.73
CA ILE A 40 9.81 15.54 16.49
C ILE A 40 9.84 14.64 15.25
N VAL A 41 10.78 13.70 15.18
CA VAL A 41 10.87 12.75 14.06
C VAL A 41 9.64 11.83 14.02
N ARG A 42 9.22 11.31 15.18
CA ARG A 42 8.03 10.47 15.29
C ARG A 42 6.76 11.22 14.87
N ALA A 43 6.64 12.49 15.26
CA ALA A 43 5.55 13.37 14.85
C ALA A 43 5.56 13.69 13.36
N ALA A 44 6.73 13.80 12.73
CA ALA A 44 6.84 13.98 11.29
C ALA A 44 6.32 12.74 10.52
N PHE A 45 6.69 11.53 10.95
CA PHE A 45 6.13 10.30 10.37
C PHE A 45 4.62 10.20 10.60
N TYR A 46 4.18 10.50 11.83
CA TYR A 46 2.78 10.52 12.18
C TYR A 46 1.98 11.48 11.30
N ALA A 47 2.49 12.69 11.05
CA ALA A 47 1.84 13.69 10.19
C ALA A 47 1.64 13.17 8.75
N VAL A 48 2.62 12.43 8.22
CA VAL A 48 2.59 11.84 6.87
C VAL A 48 1.59 10.68 6.78
N THR A 49 1.49 9.86 7.83
CA THR A 49 0.60 8.69 7.85
C THR A 49 -0.85 9.05 8.18
N GLU A 50 -1.06 10.01 9.09
CA GLU A 50 -2.38 10.42 9.57
C GLU A 50 -3.13 11.28 8.53
N GLY A 51 -2.42 11.93 7.61
CA GLY A 51 -3.01 12.65 6.47
C GLY A 51 -3.61 11.75 5.39
N ARG A 52 -3.43 10.42 5.47
CA ARG A 52 -4.17 9.44 4.66
C ARG A 52 -5.50 9.12 5.35
N THR A 53 -6.36 10.12 5.51
CA THR A 53 -7.80 9.88 5.72
C THR A 53 -8.38 9.41 4.39
N ALA A 54 -8.02 8.21 3.95
CA ALA A 54 -8.93 7.44 3.13
C ALA A 54 -10.11 7.12 4.06
N THR A 55 -11.31 7.54 3.68
CA THR A 55 -12.53 7.14 4.36
C THR A 55 -12.52 5.61 4.52
N GLU A 56 -13.10 5.09 5.60
CA GLU A 56 -13.02 3.67 5.96
C GLU A 56 -13.51 2.74 4.83
N GLY A 57 -14.44 3.23 3.98
CA GLY A 57 -14.83 2.61 2.72
C GLY A 57 -13.74 2.61 1.64
N ALA A 58 -13.03 3.74 1.42
CA ALA A 58 -11.95 3.84 0.45
C ALA A 58 -10.76 2.92 0.81
N THR A 59 -10.45 2.72 2.09
CA THR A 59 -9.38 1.77 2.48
C THR A 59 -9.73 0.31 2.20
N ALA A 60 -11.00 -0.08 2.38
CA ALA A 60 -11.48 -1.43 2.07
C ALA A 60 -11.59 -1.65 0.55
N GLU A 61 -12.11 -0.67 -0.19
CA GLU A 61 -12.12 -0.69 -1.65
C GLU A 61 -10.70 -0.75 -2.23
N LEU A 62 -9.76 0.03 -1.71
CA LEU A 62 -8.34 -0.02 -2.11
C LEU A 62 -7.69 -1.37 -1.78
N HIS A 63 -8.07 -1.98 -0.65
CA HIS A 63 -7.59 -3.29 -0.26
C HIS A 63 -8.16 -4.40 -1.15
N ASP A 64 -9.47 -4.40 -1.39
CA ASP A 64 -10.14 -5.38 -2.25
C ASP A 64 -9.72 -5.23 -3.71
N PHE A 65 -9.54 -3.99 -4.18
CA PHE A 65 -8.91 -3.69 -5.46
C PHE A 65 -7.50 -4.27 -5.56
N ALA A 66 -6.67 -4.07 -4.52
CA ALA A 66 -5.32 -4.62 -4.49
C ALA A 66 -5.30 -6.16 -4.54
N LEU A 67 -6.27 -6.83 -3.92
CA LEU A 67 -6.41 -8.29 -4.02
C LEU A 67 -6.88 -8.75 -5.41
N ALA A 68 -7.81 -8.02 -6.04
CA ALA A 68 -8.34 -8.37 -7.35
C ALA A 68 -7.30 -8.26 -8.48
N GLU A 69 -6.55 -7.16 -8.53
CA GLU A 69 -5.51 -6.93 -9.54
C GLU A 69 -4.39 -7.97 -9.47
N ARG A 70 -3.94 -8.29 -8.25
CA ARG A 70 -2.91 -9.31 -8.01
C ARG A 70 -3.31 -10.69 -8.57
N ILE A 71 -4.59 -11.05 -8.51
CA ILE A 71 -5.07 -12.35 -9.00
C ILE A 71 -5.17 -12.38 -10.54
N ALA A 72 -5.47 -11.24 -11.17
CA ALA A 72 -5.67 -11.12 -12.61
C ALA A 72 -4.36 -11.23 -13.41
N GLU A 73 -3.27 -10.62 -12.95
CA GLU A 73 -1.97 -10.67 -13.64
C GLU A 73 -1.37 -12.07 -13.70
N ASP A 74 -1.58 -12.90 -12.68
CA ASP A 74 -1.05 -14.27 -12.64
C ASP A 74 -1.89 -15.29 -13.46
N ASN A 75 -3.12 -14.95 -13.88
CA ASN A 75 -4.05 -15.93 -14.48
C ASN A 75 -4.43 -15.71 -15.94
N ALA A 76 -4.19 -14.55 -16.55
CA ALA A 76 -4.56 -14.33 -17.94
C ALA A 76 -3.77 -15.25 -18.91
N ASP A 77 -2.49 -15.48 -18.66
CA ASP A 77 -1.65 -16.35 -19.50
C ASP A 77 -1.79 -17.84 -19.18
N VAL A 78 -2.09 -18.18 -17.93
CA VAL A 78 -2.18 -19.58 -17.48
C VAL A 78 -3.53 -20.20 -17.88
N VAL A 79 -4.63 -19.46 -17.75
CA VAL A 79 -5.98 -19.96 -18.10
C VAL A 79 -6.10 -20.24 -19.60
N LEU A 80 -5.53 -19.39 -20.46
CA LEU A 80 -5.55 -19.60 -21.91
C LEU A 80 -4.64 -20.77 -22.34
N LYS A 81 -3.45 -20.92 -21.74
CA LYS A 81 -2.54 -22.04 -22.06
C LYS A 81 -3.04 -23.39 -21.53
N ALA A 82 -3.63 -23.41 -20.33
CA ALA A 82 -4.22 -24.62 -19.75
C ALA A 82 -5.45 -25.09 -20.55
N SER A 83 -6.31 -24.16 -20.97
CA SER A 83 -7.49 -24.45 -21.78
C SER A 83 -7.13 -25.01 -23.16
N LYS A 84 -6.10 -24.47 -23.82
CA LYS A 84 -5.60 -24.99 -25.11
C LYS A 84 -4.97 -26.38 -24.97
N ARG A 85 -4.19 -26.62 -23.91
CA ARG A 85 -3.57 -27.93 -23.63
C ARG A 85 -4.62 -29.01 -23.31
N LYS A 86 -5.68 -28.68 -22.57
CA LYS A 86 -6.74 -29.62 -22.21
C LYS A 86 -7.62 -29.99 -23.41
N ARG A 87 -7.87 -29.05 -24.34
CA ARG A 87 -8.64 -29.33 -25.56
C ARG A 87 -7.88 -30.23 -26.56
N LYS A 88 -6.58 -30.00 -26.76
CA LYS A 88 -5.75 -30.81 -27.67
C LYS A 88 -5.55 -32.25 -27.18
N LYS A 89 -5.51 -32.49 -25.86
CA LYS A 89 -5.37 -33.83 -25.28
C LYS A 89 -6.64 -34.67 -25.35
N ARG A 90 -7.83 -34.06 -25.31
CA ARG A 90 -9.12 -34.77 -25.37
C ARG A 90 -9.51 -35.23 -26.78
N SER A 91 -9.06 -34.53 -27.82
CA SER A 91 -9.34 -34.93 -29.20
C SER A 91 -8.47 -36.10 -29.71
N SER A 92 -7.35 -36.39 -29.05
CA SER A 92 -6.45 -37.49 -29.43
C SER A 92 -6.71 -38.81 -28.70
N ASP A 93 -7.53 -38.82 -27.64
CA ASP A 93 -7.75 -39.98 -26.77
C ASP A 93 -9.13 -40.64 -26.97
N ALA A 94 -10.00 -40.04 -27.79
CA ALA A 94 -11.35 -40.51 -28.05
C ALA A 94 -11.46 -41.43 -29.30
N SER A 95 -10.36 -41.75 -29.98
CA SER A 95 -10.38 -42.43 -31.28
C SER A 95 -9.90 -43.89 -31.31
N ASP A 96 -9.45 -44.54 -30.23
CA ASP A 96 -8.89 -45.90 -30.40
C ASP A 96 -8.95 -46.82 -29.16
N ARG A 97 -10.13 -47.03 -28.58
CA ARG A 97 -10.38 -48.19 -27.71
C ARG A 97 -11.65 -48.92 -28.12
N SER A 98 -11.54 -49.71 -29.19
CA SER A 98 -12.42 -50.85 -29.44
C SER A 98 -11.89 -52.07 -28.67
N PRO A 99 -12.72 -52.86 -27.97
CA PRO A 99 -12.27 -54.07 -27.30
C PRO A 99 -12.17 -55.21 -28.32
N ALA A 100 -10.99 -55.82 -28.42
CA ALA A 100 -10.77 -56.99 -29.28
C ALA A 100 -11.25 -58.29 -28.61
N HIS A 101 -11.73 -59.19 -29.47
CA HIS A 101 -12.27 -60.54 -29.24
C HIS A 101 -11.43 -61.47 -28.39
#